data_AF-A0A371HMI4-F1
#
_entry.id   AF-A0A371HMI4-F1
#
_cell.length_a   1.000
_cell.length_b   1.000
_cell.length_c   1.000
_cell.angle_alpha   90.00
_cell.angle_beta   90.00
_cell.angle_gamma   90.00
#
_symmetry.space_group_name_H-M   'P 1'
#
loop_
_entity.id
_entity.type
_entity.pdbx_description
1 polymer ?
#
loop_
_entity_poly.entity_id
_entity_poly.type
_entity_poly.pdbx_seq_one_letter_code
_entity_poly.pdbx_strand_id
1 'polypeptide(L)'
;MLVELVKERAKTIKAEIQVEAATQGMKEMAVHAKEKIQEAREETTFWKDRYVKLAWLANQALMDIPRSLRAAKGMTNLLNTPPEIMQFLELCRGLYNSLKNMSSPP
;
A
#
# COMPACT_ATOMS: atom_id res chain seq x y z
N MET A 1 -27.31 -18.84 61.32
CA MET A 1 -28.08 -18.85 60.05
C MET A 1 -28.00 -17.52 59.29
N LEU A 2 -28.27 -16.37 59.93
CA LEU A 2 -28.17 -15.04 59.27
C LEU A 2 -26.74 -14.65 58.81
N VAL A 3 -25.72 -14.92 59.63
CA VAL A 3 -24.32 -14.54 59.32
C VAL A 3 -23.78 -15.23 58.06
N GLU A 4 -24.07 -16.51 57.89
CA GLU A 4 -23.65 -17.26 56.68
C GLU A 4 -24.38 -16.77 55.43
N LEU A 5 -25.67 -16.42 55.55
CA LEU A 5 -26.44 -15.87 54.45
C LEU A 5 -25.93 -14.49 54.00
N VAL A 6 -25.44 -13.66 54.94
CA VAL A 6 -24.77 -12.39 54.62
C VAL A 6 -23.43 -12.60 53.91
N LYS A 7 -22.62 -13.59 54.34
CA LYS A 7 -21.35 -13.91 53.67
C LYS A 7 -21.53 -14.39 52.24
N GLU A 8 -22.52 -15.26 52.00
CA GLU A 8 -22.81 -15.74 50.64
C GLU A 8 -23.34 -14.63 49.73
N ARG A 9 -24.18 -13.73 50.25
CA ARG A 9 -24.59 -12.52 49.50
C ARG A 9 -23.41 -11.62 49.15
N ALA A 10 -22.48 -11.38 50.09
CA ALA A 10 -21.31 -10.56 49.83
C ALA A 10 -20.39 -11.16 48.74
N LYS A 11 -20.22 -12.49 48.73
CA LYS A 11 -19.47 -13.19 47.67
C LYS A 11 -20.15 -13.04 46.31
N THR A 12 -21.48 -13.20 46.28
CA THR A 12 -22.28 -13.08 45.06
C THR A 12 -22.16 -11.68 44.45
N ILE A 13 -22.36 -10.64 45.27
CA ILE A 13 -22.21 -9.23 44.83
C ILE A 13 -20.80 -8.96 44.31
N LYS A 14 -19.77 -9.49 44.99
CA LYS A 14 -18.38 -9.32 44.53
C LYS A 14 -18.15 -9.99 43.17
N ALA A 15 -18.72 -11.18 42.94
CA ALA A 15 -18.62 -11.87 41.66
C ALA A 15 -19.36 -11.11 40.55
N GLU A 16 -20.55 -10.58 40.83
CA GLU A 16 -21.32 -9.76 39.89
C GLU A 16 -20.55 -8.50 39.45
N ILE A 17 -19.93 -7.78 40.40
CA ILE A 17 -19.08 -6.62 40.08
C ILE A 17 -17.90 -7.01 39.19
N GLN A 18 -17.26 -8.15 39.46
CA GLN A 18 -16.14 -8.63 38.64
C GLN A 18 -16.58 -9.00 37.22
N VAL A 19 -17.74 -9.65 37.08
CA VAL A 19 -18.31 -9.99 35.77
C VAL A 19 -18.69 -8.74 35.00
N GLU A 20 -19.27 -7.73 35.65
CA GLU A 20 -19.63 -6.47 35.02
C GLU A 20 -18.39 -5.71 34.55
N ALA A 21 -17.36 -5.62 35.39
CA ALA A 21 -16.08 -5.01 35.02
C ALA A 21 -15.40 -5.73 33.85
N ALA A 22 -15.37 -7.07 33.87
CA ALA A 22 -14.83 -7.87 32.78
C ALA A 22 -15.63 -7.67 31.48
N THR A 23 -16.96 -7.65 31.57
CA THR A 23 -17.85 -7.42 30.42
C THR A 23 -17.61 -6.04 29.81
N GLN A 24 -17.46 -5.01 30.65
CA GLN A 24 -17.16 -3.66 30.19
C GLN A 24 -15.79 -3.58 29.52
N GLY A 25 -14.76 -4.18 30.11
CA GLY A 25 -13.43 -4.25 29.50
C GLY A 25 -13.45 -4.96 28.14
N MET A 26 -14.21 -6.06 28.01
CA MET A 26 -14.37 -6.76 26.72
C MET A 26 -15.08 -5.90 25.67
N LYS A 27 -16.09 -5.10 26.05
CA LYS A 27 -16.77 -4.18 25.13
C LYS A 27 -15.82 -3.11 24.61
N GLU A 28 -15.04 -2.49 25.48
CA GLU A 28 -14.06 -1.47 25.10
C GLU A 28 -12.98 -2.02 24.17
N MET A 29 -12.45 -3.21 24.47
CA MET A 29 -11.52 -3.90 23.57
C MET A 29 -12.14 -4.21 22.21
N ALA A 30 -13.40 -4.65 22.18
CA ALA A 30 -14.11 -4.93 20.93
C ALA A 30 -14.32 -3.68 20.08
N VAL A 31 -14.65 -2.54 20.70
CA VAL A 31 -14.77 -1.24 20.00
C VAL A 31 -13.43 -0.83 19.41
N HIS A 32 -12.36 -0.83 20.21
CA HIS A 32 -11.03 -0.45 19.75
C HIS A 32 -10.52 -1.39 18.64
N ALA A 33 -10.74 -2.70 18.77
CA ALA A 33 -10.38 -3.64 17.72
C ALA A 33 -11.14 -3.37 16.41
N LYS A 34 -12.42 -3.02 16.50
CA LYS A 34 -13.23 -2.66 15.32
C LYS A 34 -12.71 -1.40 14.63
N GLU A 35 -12.36 -0.37 15.40
CA GLU A 35 -11.77 0.87 14.88
C GLU A 35 -10.45 0.58 14.16
N LYS A 36 -9.55 -0.18 14.79
CA LYS A 36 -8.27 -0.57 14.17
C LYS A 36 -8.44 -1.38 12.89
N ILE A 37 -9.41 -2.30 12.84
CA ILE A 37 -9.73 -3.04 11.62
C ILE A 37 -10.24 -2.09 10.52
N GLN A 38 -11.06 -1.11 10.88
CA GLN A 38 -11.58 -0.15 9.93
C GLN A 38 -10.47 0.75 9.37
N GLU A 39 -9.61 1.30 10.23
CA GLU A 39 -8.42 2.07 9.84
C GLU A 39 -7.53 1.27 8.88
N ALA A 40 -7.22 0.02 9.22
CA ALA A 40 -6.39 -0.85 8.38
C ALA A 40 -7.04 -1.16 7.02
N ARG A 41 -8.36 -1.29 6.96
CA ARG A 41 -9.11 -1.50 5.71
C ARG A 41 -9.08 -0.27 4.82
N GLU A 42 -9.24 0.91 5.40
CA GLU A 42 -9.17 2.19 4.68
C GLU A 42 -7.77 2.41 4.13
N GLU A 43 -6.74 2.17 4.94
CA GLU A 43 -5.34 2.26 4.52
C GLU A 43 -5.02 1.26 3.40
N THR A 44 -5.47 0.00 3.54
CA THR A 44 -5.29 -1.02 2.50
C THR A 44 -5.94 -0.59 1.18
N THR A 45 -7.16 -0.04 1.25
CA THR A 45 -7.90 0.41 0.07
C THR A 45 -7.19 1.59 -0.60
N PHE A 46 -6.72 2.55 0.21
CA PHE A 46 -5.95 3.70 -0.25
C PHE A 46 -4.68 3.29 -0.99
N TRP A 47 -3.85 2.42 -0.39
CA TRP A 47 -2.61 1.97 -1.00
C TRP A 47 -2.84 1.11 -2.24
N LYS A 48 -3.88 0.27 -2.23
CA LYS A 48 -4.24 -0.55 -3.40
C LYS A 48 -4.60 0.30 -4.60
N ASP A 49 -5.43 1.33 -4.43
CA ASP A 49 -5.79 2.27 -5.51
C ASP A 49 -4.54 2.97 -6.07
N ARG A 50 -3.67 3.48 -5.19
CA ARG A 50 -2.44 4.15 -5.63
C ARG A 50 -1.48 3.21 -6.34
N TYR A 51 -1.33 1.98 -5.85
CA TYR A 51 -0.52 0.97 -6.52
C TYR A 51 -1.03 0.70 -7.94
N VAL A 52 -2.34 0.53 -8.11
CA VAL A 52 -2.95 0.31 -9.44
C VAL A 52 -2.67 1.49 -10.38
N LYS A 53 -2.85 2.73 -9.91
CA LYS A 53 -2.56 3.94 -10.69
C LYS A 53 -1.09 4.05 -11.08
N LEU A 54 -0.18 3.78 -10.14
CA LEU A 54 1.26 3.77 -10.38
C LEU A 54 1.64 2.69 -11.40
N ALA A 55 1.14 1.47 -11.23
CA ALA A 55 1.38 0.37 -12.14
C ALA A 55 0.88 0.71 -13.56
N TRP A 56 -0.30 1.32 -13.67
CA TRP A 56 -0.84 1.76 -14.95
C TRP A 56 0.06 2.80 -15.63
N LEU A 57 0.45 3.87 -14.91
CA LEU A 57 1.36 4.89 -15.43
C LEU A 57 2.71 4.32 -15.85
N ALA A 58 3.29 3.45 -15.03
CA ALA A 58 4.57 2.80 -15.31
C ALA A 58 4.47 1.92 -16.57
N ASN A 59 3.42 1.10 -16.68
CA ASN A 59 3.18 0.25 -17.85
C ASN A 59 2.98 1.08 -19.12
N GLN A 60 2.27 2.20 -19.03
CA GLN A 60 2.10 3.11 -20.16
C GLN A 60 3.46 3.71 -20.58
N ALA A 61 4.24 4.22 -19.64
CA ALA A 61 5.56 4.79 -19.93
C ALA A 61 6.51 3.76 -20.57
N LEU A 62 6.49 2.51 -20.09
CA LEU A 62 7.27 1.41 -20.65
C LEU A 62 6.91 1.11 -22.11
N MET A 63 5.66 1.37 -22.53
CA MET A 63 5.22 1.19 -23.91
C MET A 63 5.50 2.43 -24.79
N ASP A 64 5.28 3.62 -24.24
CA ASP A 64 5.32 4.87 -25.00
C ASP A 64 6.73 5.39 -25.23
N ILE A 65 7.66 5.19 -24.27
CA ILE A 65 9.06 5.63 -24.39
C ILE A 65 9.77 4.93 -25.58
N PRO A 66 9.75 3.59 -25.72
CA PRO A 66 10.40 2.93 -26.86
C PRO A 66 9.79 3.29 -28.20
N ARG A 67 8.47 3.50 -28.24
CA ARG A 67 7.76 3.90 -29.45
C ARG A 67 8.21 5.29 -29.89
N SER A 68 8.20 6.24 -28.97
CA SER A 68 8.63 7.62 -29.21
C SER A 68 10.10 7.69 -29.63
N LEU A 69 10.96 6.92 -28.96
CA LEU A 69 12.39 6.85 -29.31
C LEU A 69 12.62 6.28 -30.71
N ARG A 70 11.87 5.25 -31.10
CA ARG A 70 11.92 4.69 -32.45
C ARG A 70 11.45 5.70 -33.50
N ALA A 71 10.37 6.42 -33.23
CA ALA A 71 9.87 7.46 -34.12
C ALA A 71 10.91 8.57 -34.32
N ALA A 72 11.50 9.07 -33.22
CA ALA A 72 12.55 10.09 -33.27
C ALA A 72 13.79 9.61 -34.04
N LYS A 73 14.22 8.35 -33.84
CA LYS A 73 15.32 7.76 -34.61
C LYS A 73 14.99 7.62 -36.10
N GLY A 74 13.73 7.36 -36.45
CA GLY A 74 13.28 7.32 -37.85
C GLY A 74 13.32 8.68 -38.56
N MET A 75 13.40 9.79 -37.81
CA MET A 75 13.53 11.14 -38.34
C MET A 75 14.99 11.55 -38.57
N THR A 76 15.96 10.78 -38.07
CA THR A 76 17.39 11.14 -38.24
C THR A 76 17.94 10.67 -39.58
N ASN A 77 18.88 11.45 -40.10
CA ASN A 77 19.66 11.14 -41.29
C ASN A 77 21.14 11.19 -40.90
N LEU A 78 21.87 10.07 -41.08
CA LEU A 78 23.26 9.93 -40.66
C LEU A 78 24.21 11.00 -41.21
N LEU A 79 23.88 11.61 -42.35
CA LEU A 79 24.72 12.62 -43.00
C LEU A 79 24.37 14.06 -42.59
N ASN A 80 23.13 14.29 -42.16
CA ASN A 80 22.58 15.64 -41.97
C ASN A 80 22.16 15.94 -40.54
N THR A 81 21.95 14.91 -39.71
CA THR A 81 21.55 15.10 -38.32
C THR A 81 22.77 15.50 -37.49
N PRO A 82 22.70 16.62 -36.75
CA PRO A 82 23.75 17.05 -35.84
C PRO A 82 24.16 15.93 -34.86
N PRO A 83 25.47 15.76 -34.58
CA PRO A 83 25.96 14.74 -33.66
C PRO A 83 25.31 14.78 -32.27
N GLU A 84 24.97 15.97 -31.78
CA GLU A 84 24.35 16.19 -30.46
C GLU A 84 22.97 15.52 -30.37
N ILE A 85 22.19 15.57 -31.45
CA ILE A 85 20.86 14.91 -31.52
C ILE A 85 21.04 13.40 -31.49
N MET A 86 22.00 12.87 -32.24
CA MET A 86 22.30 11.43 -32.24
C MET A 86 22.77 10.96 -30.85
N GLN A 87 23.66 11.72 -30.20
CA GLN A 87 24.13 11.43 -28.85
C GLN A 87 22.99 11.46 -27.83
N PHE A 88 22.09 12.43 -27.93
CA PHE A 88 20.92 12.52 -27.05
C PHE A 88 19.99 11.31 -27.20
N LEU A 89 19.70 10.87 -28.43
CA LEU A 89 18.89 9.67 -28.66
C LEU A 89 19.54 8.41 -28.09
N GLU A 90 20.86 8.29 -28.21
CA GLU A 90 21.63 7.18 -27.63
C GLU A 90 21.60 7.22 -26.10
N LEU A 91 21.71 8.40 -25.48
CA LEU A 91 21.53 8.58 -24.03
C LEU A 91 20.14 8.13 -23.58
N CYS A 92 19.07 8.59 -24.25
CA CYS A 92 17.70 8.17 -23.95
C CYS A 92 17.53 6.65 -24.06
N ARG A 93 18.13 6.02 -25.08
CA ARG A 93 18.13 4.57 -25.24
C ARG A 93 18.83 3.86 -24.07
N GLY A 94 19.99 4.37 -23.66
CA GLY A 94 20.73 3.85 -22.51
C GLY A 94 19.91 3.89 -21.23
N LEU A 95 19.30 5.04 -20.93
CA LEU A 95 18.44 5.22 -19.76
C LEU A 95 17.26 4.23 -19.75
N TYR A 96 16.58 4.06 -20.89
CA TYR A 96 15.50 3.08 -21.02
C TYR A 96 15.98 1.65 -20.78
N ASN A 97 17.12 1.25 -21.35
CA ASN A 97 17.66 -0.10 -21.16
C ASN A 97 18.03 -0.36 -19.70
N SER A 98 18.61 0.61 -19.00
CA SER A 98 18.89 0.50 -17.56
C SER A 98 17.60 0.29 -16.76
N LEU A 99 16.55 1.07 -17.04
CA LEU A 99 15.23 0.91 -16.41
C LEU A 99 14.66 -0.49 -16.67
N LYS A 100 14.76 -0.99 -17.90
CA LYS A 100 14.28 -2.33 -18.27
C LYS A 100 15.04 -3.45 -17.56
N ASN A 101 16.35 -3.30 -17.37
CA ASN A 101 17.14 -4.29 -16.65
C ASN A 101 16.78 -4.34 -15.16
N MET A 102 16.48 -3.18 -14.55
CA MET A 102 16.03 -3.12 -13.16
C MET A 102 14.64 -3.73 -12.93
N SER A 103 13.80 -3.81 -13.96
CA SER A 103 12.48 -4.45 -13.88
C SER A 103 12.49 -5.94 -14.24
N SER A 104 13.63 -6.49 -14.64
CA SER A 104 13.74 -7.91 -14.97
C SER A 104 13.90 -8.75 -13.70
N PRO A 105 13.13 -9.84 -13.51
CA PRO A 105 13.36 -10.75 -12.40
C PRO A 105 14.77 -11.37 -12.46
N PRO A 106 15.37 -11.73 -11.31
CA PRO A 106 16.66 -12.40 -11.25
C PRO A 106 16.65 -13.79 -11.90
#